data_AF-A0A3N5SKE6-F1
#
_entry.id   AF-A0A3N5SKE6-F1
#
_cell.length_a   1.000
_cell.length_b   1.000
_cell.length_c   1.000
_cell.angle_alpha   90.00
_cell.angle_beta   90.00
_cell.angle_gamma   90.00
#
_symmetry.space_group_name_H-M   'P 1'
#
loop_
_entity.id
_entity.type
_entity.pdbx_description
1 polymer ?
#
loop_
_entity_poly.entity_id
_entity_poly.type
_entity_poly.pdbx_seq_one_letter_code
_entity_poly.pdbx_strand_id
1 'polypeptide(L)'
;MQRPAKVANARRTQINNEETRPRRKRKASIPFASSGRKPVRSSSSPPPVLVRNASMAVPSKGKNNVKHRRRYDVALSVPGAEVRLPSLPQVQIGWRILSFVMVLALGGLLAFLWTSPMFVVEAAGLGGAQRVSGEELNTVIGVAGESIFSIDPAEIYTDVARAFPEMSAVTVEVKLPAVISVTVNERQPLLSWQAEGKELWVDAEGVAFPPRGQGGDLAVVHSQSPLPEELKAVTTADHLIQPEMVTAILEMRGHVPEGSALVYENDHGFGWQDGRGWQVFFGRDTNNMEMKLQVYSELVSRLERDGITPSLISVEYVHAPYYRVEP
;
A
#
# COMPACT_ATOMS: atom_id res chain seq x y z
N MET A 1 19.64 48.91 -5.60
CA MET A 1 21.08 49.30 -5.49
C MET A 1 21.32 49.60 -4.01
N GLN A 2 22.24 49.01 -3.25
CA GLN A 2 23.49 48.29 -3.49
C GLN A 2 23.81 47.44 -2.24
N ARG A 3 24.31 46.21 -2.43
CA ARG A 3 25.30 45.53 -1.56
C ARG A 3 26.66 46.26 -1.70
N PRO A 4 27.73 46.05 -0.89
CA PRO A 4 28.12 44.87 -0.11
C PRO A 4 28.81 45.21 1.26
N ALA A 5 29.33 44.27 2.06
CA ALA A 5 30.72 43.78 2.00
C ALA A 5 31.03 42.73 3.09
N LYS A 6 32.14 42.04 2.86
CA LYS A 6 32.58 40.71 3.32
C LYS A 6 34.00 40.82 3.85
N VAL A 7 34.33 40.30 5.04
CA VAL A 7 35.70 40.02 5.55
C VAL A 7 35.55 39.05 6.75
N ALA A 8 36.49 38.20 7.20
CA ALA A 8 37.38 37.16 6.64
C ALA A 8 38.13 36.55 7.86
N ASN A 9 38.31 35.22 7.86
CA ASN A 9 39.41 34.39 8.42
C ASN A 9 40.09 34.62 9.80
N ALA A 10 40.19 33.54 10.60
CA ALA A 10 41.41 33.05 11.30
C ALA A 10 41.20 31.61 11.85
N ARG A 11 41.90 30.57 11.34
CA ARG A 11 43.07 29.81 11.92
C ARG A 11 42.87 29.26 13.35
N ARG A 12 42.73 27.94 13.57
CA ARG A 12 43.70 26.79 13.55
C ARG A 12 44.41 26.57 14.89
N THR A 13 44.08 25.47 15.59
CA THR A 13 44.97 24.81 16.57
C THR A 13 44.88 23.30 16.40
N GLN A 14 46.05 22.67 16.29
CA GLN A 14 46.29 21.23 16.17
C GLN A 14 46.34 20.60 17.57
N ILE A 15 45.89 19.34 17.71
CA ILE A 15 46.52 18.37 18.64
C ILE A 15 46.51 16.99 17.97
N ASN A 16 47.71 16.42 17.83
CA ASN A 16 47.98 15.05 17.39
C ASN A 16 47.76 14.07 18.55
N ASN A 17 47.42 12.82 18.24
CA ASN A 17 48.03 11.66 18.89
C ASN A 17 48.00 10.45 17.93
N GLU A 18 49.20 9.94 17.66
CA GLU A 18 49.49 8.69 16.96
C GLU A 18 49.50 7.53 17.97
N GLU A 19 48.97 6.37 17.56
CA GLU A 19 49.49 5.01 17.79
C GLU A 19 48.46 3.99 17.23
N THR A 20 48.73 2.80 16.70
CA THR A 20 49.82 2.19 15.92
C THR A 20 49.23 0.86 15.36
N ARG A 21 49.39 0.59 14.04
CA ARG A 21 49.41 -0.73 13.31
C ARG A 21 48.18 -1.69 13.30
N PRO A 22 48.08 -2.66 12.33
CA PRO A 22 48.81 -2.85 11.07
C PRO A 22 47.93 -3.15 9.82
N ARG A 23 48.29 -2.45 8.73
CA ARG A 23 48.45 -2.87 7.32
C ARG A 23 47.96 -4.28 6.91
N ARG A 24 46.76 -4.38 6.33
CA ARG A 24 46.30 -5.54 5.52
C ARG A 24 46.33 -5.18 4.02
N LYS A 25 47.19 -5.87 3.27
CA LYS A 25 47.35 -5.73 1.81
C LYS A 25 46.06 -6.16 1.10
N ARG A 26 45.36 -5.21 0.46
CA ARG A 26 44.31 -5.50 -0.53
C ARG A 26 45.00 -5.92 -1.85
N LYS A 27 44.93 -7.21 -2.17
CA LYS A 27 45.13 -7.72 -3.53
C LYS A 27 43.91 -7.28 -4.36
N ALA A 28 44.13 -6.47 -5.37
CA ALA A 28 43.14 -6.19 -6.39
C ALA A 28 42.87 -7.47 -7.19
N SER A 29 41.63 -7.93 -7.17
CA SER A 29 41.13 -9.02 -8.01
C SER A 29 41.01 -8.53 -9.45
N ILE A 30 41.73 -9.22 -10.33
CA ILE A 30 41.75 -9.04 -11.79
C ILE A 30 40.35 -9.37 -12.34
N PRO A 31 39.72 -8.51 -13.16
CA PRO A 31 38.53 -8.92 -13.90
C PRO A 31 38.92 -9.89 -15.02
N PHE A 32 38.36 -11.10 -14.93
CA PHE A 32 38.40 -12.14 -15.95
C PHE A 32 37.55 -11.70 -17.15
N ALA A 33 38.16 -10.97 -18.10
CA ALA A 33 37.54 -10.76 -19.40
C ALA A 33 37.79 -12.01 -20.25
N SER A 34 36.71 -12.67 -20.66
CA SER A 34 36.76 -13.81 -21.58
C SER A 34 37.34 -13.34 -22.92
N SER A 35 38.62 -13.64 -23.13
CA SER A 35 39.28 -13.54 -24.42
C SER A 35 38.67 -14.59 -25.36
N GLY A 36 37.59 -14.22 -26.04
CA GLY A 36 37.18 -14.88 -27.26
C GLY A 36 38.31 -14.74 -28.28
N ARG A 37 39.14 -15.78 -28.39
CA ARG A 37 40.17 -15.91 -29.41
C ARG A 37 39.54 -15.70 -30.78
N LYS A 38 39.72 -14.51 -31.36
CA LYS A 38 39.60 -14.32 -32.80
C LYS A 38 40.68 -15.20 -33.44
N PRO A 39 40.37 -16.13 -34.35
CA PRO A 39 41.40 -16.80 -35.11
C PRO A 39 42.07 -15.74 -35.99
N VAL A 40 43.25 -15.29 -35.58
CA VAL A 40 44.16 -14.55 -36.44
C VAL A 40 44.57 -15.56 -37.53
N ARG A 41 43.90 -15.50 -38.68
CA ARG A 41 44.43 -16.10 -39.90
C ARG A 41 45.73 -15.36 -40.20
N SER A 42 46.85 -15.94 -39.80
CA SER A 42 48.16 -15.55 -40.30
C SER A 42 48.20 -15.87 -41.79
N SER A 43 47.83 -14.91 -42.63
CA SER A 43 48.28 -14.90 -44.01
C SER A 43 49.80 -14.67 -43.96
N SER A 44 50.56 -15.76 -43.90
CA SER A 44 51.98 -15.71 -44.24
C SER A 44 52.06 -15.37 -45.72
N SER A 45 52.13 -14.08 -46.02
CA SER A 45 52.53 -13.60 -47.34
C SER A 45 54.02 -13.30 -47.22
N PRO A 46 54.89 -13.94 -48.03
CA PRO A 46 56.31 -13.63 -47.99
C PRO A 46 56.55 -12.15 -48.34
N PRO A 47 57.58 -11.50 -47.76
CA PRO A 47 57.90 -10.12 -48.06
C PRO A 47 58.28 -9.96 -49.55
N PRO A 48 57.88 -8.86 -50.21
CA PRO A 48 58.20 -8.65 -51.61
C PRO A 48 59.71 -8.42 -51.79
N VAL A 49 60.32 -9.20 -52.68
CA VAL A 49 61.71 -9.00 -53.12
C VAL A 49 61.74 -7.78 -54.03
N LEU A 50 62.40 -6.70 -53.58
CA LEU A 50 62.60 -5.50 -54.36
C LEU A 50 63.70 -5.75 -55.40
N VAL A 51 63.32 -6.13 -56.62
CA VAL A 51 64.26 -6.18 -57.74
C VAL A 51 64.41 -4.76 -58.28
N ARG A 52 65.63 -4.22 -58.21
CA ARG A 52 66.00 -2.91 -58.74
C ARG A 52 66.27 -3.03 -60.24
N ASN A 53 65.23 -3.30 -61.02
CA ASN A 53 65.23 -2.97 -62.44
C ASN A 53 63.79 -2.68 -62.89
N ALA A 54 63.59 -1.45 -63.34
CA ALA A 54 62.30 -0.91 -63.70
C ALA A 54 61.87 -1.43 -65.07
N SER A 55 60.94 -2.39 -65.08
CA SER A 55 59.91 -2.48 -66.11
C SER A 55 58.70 -3.25 -65.57
N MET A 56 57.65 -2.48 -65.26
CA MET A 56 56.23 -2.87 -65.24
C MET A 56 55.88 -4.19 -64.53
N ALA A 57 55.71 -4.14 -63.21
CA ALA A 57 54.91 -5.13 -62.49
C ALA A 57 53.97 -4.42 -61.50
N VAL A 58 52.74 -4.18 -61.95
CA VAL A 58 51.65 -3.69 -61.09
C VAL A 58 51.25 -4.83 -60.14
N PRO A 59 51.16 -4.61 -58.82
CA PRO A 59 50.72 -5.66 -57.91
C PRO A 59 49.25 -6.01 -58.21
N SER A 60 49.02 -7.25 -58.63
CA SER A 60 47.69 -7.84 -58.74
C SER A 60 47.05 -7.87 -57.35
N LYS A 61 46.17 -6.90 -57.06
CA LYS A 61 45.27 -6.94 -55.90
C LYS A 61 44.53 -8.28 -55.93
N GLY A 62 44.73 -9.10 -54.89
CA GLY A 62 44.00 -10.35 -54.73
C GLY A 62 42.50 -10.10 -54.92
N LYS A 63 41.92 -10.72 -55.94
CA LYS A 63 40.48 -10.70 -56.18
C LYS A 63 39.81 -11.23 -54.91
N ASN A 64 39.14 -10.36 -54.17
CA ASN A 64 38.13 -10.80 -53.21
C ASN A 64 37.19 -11.71 -53.99
N ASN A 65 37.10 -12.97 -53.58
CA ASN A 65 36.22 -13.96 -54.19
C ASN A 65 34.78 -13.52 -53.87
N VAL A 66 34.24 -12.61 -54.67
CA VAL A 66 32.84 -12.21 -54.62
C VAL A 66 32.08 -13.46 -55.03
N LYS A 67 31.46 -14.15 -54.06
CA LYS A 67 30.58 -15.28 -54.33
C LYS A 67 29.49 -14.77 -55.28
N HIS A 68 29.61 -15.09 -56.56
CA HIS A 68 28.62 -14.73 -57.56
C HIS A 68 27.29 -15.39 -57.21
N ARG A 69 26.22 -14.58 -57.10
CA ARG A 69 24.85 -15.06 -56.97
C ARG A 69 24.54 -15.97 -58.15
N ARG A 70 24.13 -17.22 -57.89
CA ARG A 70 23.77 -18.19 -58.94
C ARG A 70 22.61 -17.62 -59.75
N ARG A 71 22.81 -17.45 -61.06
CA ARG A 71 21.79 -17.07 -62.03
C ARG A 71 21.09 -18.33 -62.52
N TYR A 72 19.78 -18.24 -62.73
CA TYR A 72 18.97 -19.32 -63.26
C TYR A 72 18.33 -18.82 -64.54
N ASP A 73 18.86 -19.25 -65.67
CA ASP A 73 18.34 -18.95 -67.00
C ASP A 73 17.46 -20.13 -67.43
N VAL A 74 16.19 -19.86 -67.72
CA VAL A 74 15.23 -20.87 -68.18
C VAL A 74 15.05 -20.68 -69.68
N ALA A 75 15.38 -21.70 -70.47
CA ALA A 75 15.14 -21.70 -71.90
C ALA A 75 13.63 -21.81 -72.16
N LEU A 76 13.08 -20.88 -72.96
CA LEU A 76 11.73 -21.03 -73.48
C LEU A 76 11.77 -21.94 -74.71
N SER A 77 10.63 -22.58 -75.03
CA SER A 77 10.47 -23.51 -76.17
C SER A 77 10.60 -22.84 -77.56
N VAL A 78 11.12 -21.62 -77.64
CA VAL A 78 11.32 -20.84 -78.87
C VAL A 78 12.82 -20.57 -79.03
N PRO A 79 13.43 -20.93 -80.18
CA PRO A 79 14.86 -20.73 -80.40
C PRO A 79 15.22 -19.24 -80.29
N GLY A 80 16.12 -18.91 -79.36
CA GLY A 80 16.64 -17.55 -79.14
C GLY A 80 15.92 -16.71 -78.06
N ALA A 81 14.90 -17.24 -77.39
CA ALA A 81 14.21 -16.54 -76.30
C ALA A 81 14.62 -17.09 -74.92
N GLU A 82 15.35 -16.28 -74.14
CA GLU A 82 15.72 -16.58 -72.75
C GLU A 82 15.02 -15.60 -71.81
N VAL A 83 14.30 -16.12 -70.80
CA VAL A 83 13.69 -15.28 -69.77
C VAL A 83 14.61 -15.22 -68.57
N ARG A 84 15.06 -14.01 -68.25
CA ARG A 84 15.87 -13.73 -67.07
C ARG A 84 14.98 -13.64 -65.85
N LEU A 85 15.07 -14.62 -64.95
CA LEU A 85 14.37 -14.55 -63.68
C LEU A 85 15.10 -13.59 -62.72
N PRO A 86 14.38 -12.72 -62.00
CA PRO A 86 14.98 -11.92 -60.94
C PRO A 86 15.59 -12.86 -59.89
N SER A 87 16.81 -12.56 -59.44
CA SER A 87 17.52 -13.43 -58.50
C SER A 87 16.76 -13.52 -57.18
N LEU A 88 16.23 -14.70 -56.85
CA LEU A 88 15.56 -14.93 -55.59
C LEU A 88 16.58 -14.80 -54.43
N PRO A 89 16.22 -14.12 -53.33
CA PRO A 89 17.09 -14.05 -52.15
C PRO A 89 17.31 -15.46 -51.60
N GLN A 90 18.56 -15.92 -51.53
CA GLN A 90 18.88 -17.16 -50.84
C GLN A 90 18.74 -16.93 -49.33
N VAL A 91 17.63 -17.38 -48.76
CA VAL A 91 17.43 -17.40 -47.31
C VAL A 91 18.42 -18.40 -46.72
N GLN A 92 19.52 -17.90 -46.16
CA GLN A 92 20.45 -18.76 -45.44
C GLN A 92 19.78 -19.16 -44.13
N ILE A 93 19.50 -20.45 -43.99
CA ILE A 93 19.04 -21.05 -42.73
C ILE A 93 20.23 -21.06 -41.77
N GLY A 94 20.44 -19.91 -41.13
CA GLY A 94 21.41 -19.74 -40.05
C GLY A 94 20.73 -19.69 -38.70
N TRP A 95 21.52 -19.62 -37.63
CA TRP A 95 21.08 -19.48 -36.24
C TRP A 95 20.06 -18.36 -36.01
N ARG A 96 20.00 -17.35 -36.89
CA ARG A 96 19.03 -16.25 -36.84
C ARG A 96 17.58 -16.71 -37.05
N ILE A 97 17.32 -17.69 -37.93
CA ILE A 97 15.96 -18.24 -38.12
C ILE A 97 15.56 -19.01 -36.87
N LEU A 98 16.48 -19.79 -36.30
CA LEU A 98 16.24 -20.49 -35.05
C LEU A 98 15.91 -19.50 -33.92
N SER A 99 16.66 -18.41 -33.79
CA SER A 99 16.37 -17.35 -32.81
C SER A 99 15.01 -16.68 -33.06
N PHE A 100 14.66 -16.41 -34.32
CA PHE A 100 13.37 -15.82 -34.67
C PHE A 100 12.20 -16.75 -34.34
N VAL A 101 12.29 -18.03 -34.72
CA VAL A 101 11.31 -19.06 -34.38
C VAL A 101 11.19 -19.22 -32.86
N MET A 102 12.31 -19.18 -32.13
CA MET A 102 12.29 -19.24 -30.66
C MET A 102 11.56 -18.05 -30.04
N VAL A 103 11.81 -16.83 -30.53
CA VAL A 103 11.10 -15.62 -30.06
C VAL A 103 9.61 -15.72 -30.37
N LEU A 104 9.23 -16.18 -31.56
CA LEU A 104 7.83 -16.41 -31.90
C LEU A 104 7.19 -17.50 -31.04
N ALA A 105 7.91 -18.59 -30.76
CA ALA A 105 7.42 -19.66 -29.90
C ALA A 105 7.21 -19.18 -28.46
N LEU A 106 8.16 -18.42 -27.90
CA LEU A 106 8.04 -17.82 -26.57
C LEU A 106 6.93 -16.77 -26.51
N GLY A 107 6.82 -15.91 -27.53
CA GLY A 107 5.73 -14.93 -27.63
C GLY A 107 4.37 -15.59 -27.74
N GLY A 108 4.26 -16.65 -28.53
CA GLY A 108 3.06 -17.48 -28.64
C GLY A 108 2.71 -18.18 -27.32
N LEU A 109 3.70 -18.71 -26.60
CA LEU A 109 3.51 -19.30 -25.28
C LEU A 109 3.04 -18.27 -24.26
N LEU A 110 3.58 -17.05 -24.28
CA LEU A 110 3.18 -15.98 -23.39
C LEU A 110 1.74 -15.52 -23.65
N ALA A 111 1.36 -15.38 -24.92
CA ALA A 111 -0.02 -15.10 -25.33
C ALA A 111 -0.98 -16.23 -24.96
N PHE A 112 -0.52 -17.49 -25.08
CA PHE A 112 -1.28 -18.66 -24.65
C PHE A 112 -1.49 -18.67 -23.13
N LEU A 113 -0.46 -18.41 -22.32
CA LEU A 113 -0.59 -18.32 -20.86
C LEU A 113 -1.56 -17.21 -20.46
N TRP A 114 -1.46 -16.03 -21.10
CA TRP A 114 -2.32 -14.88 -20.84
C TRP A 114 -3.82 -15.17 -21.10
N THR A 115 -4.12 -15.97 -22.13
CA THR A 115 -5.49 -16.31 -22.52
C THR A 115 -5.98 -17.64 -21.95
N SER A 116 -5.13 -18.34 -21.20
CA SER A 116 -5.50 -19.66 -20.68
C SER A 116 -6.43 -19.54 -19.46
N PRO A 117 -7.51 -20.33 -19.40
CA PRO A 117 -8.47 -20.30 -18.28
C PRO A 117 -7.84 -20.61 -16.91
N MET A 118 -6.68 -21.26 -16.88
CA MET A 118 -5.97 -21.61 -15.65
C MET A 118 -5.49 -20.39 -14.84
N PHE A 119 -5.30 -19.23 -15.49
CA PHE A 119 -4.88 -17.99 -14.84
C PHE A 119 -6.03 -16.98 -14.67
N VAL A 120 -7.26 -17.41 -14.92
CA VAL A 120 -8.46 -16.60 -14.72
C VAL A 120 -8.96 -16.83 -13.30
N VAL A 121 -9.15 -15.73 -12.55
CA VAL A 121 -9.64 -15.79 -11.17
C VAL A 121 -11.16 -15.94 -11.18
N GLU A 122 -11.68 -16.96 -10.47
CA GLU A 122 -13.12 -17.14 -10.32
C GLU A 122 -13.69 -16.25 -9.21
N ALA A 123 -13.02 -16.25 -8.05
CA ALA A 123 -13.41 -15.46 -6.88
C ALA A 123 -12.21 -15.23 -5.96
N ALA A 124 -12.24 -14.12 -5.22
CA ALA A 124 -11.35 -13.91 -4.08
C ALA A 124 -11.86 -14.70 -2.86
N GLY A 125 -10.96 -15.44 -2.22
CA GLY A 125 -11.22 -16.08 -0.94
C GLY A 125 -11.20 -15.04 0.18
N LEU A 126 -12.21 -15.06 1.05
CA LEU A 126 -12.32 -14.21 2.23
C LEU A 126 -12.04 -15.02 3.50
N GLY A 127 -11.08 -14.56 4.30
CA GLY A 127 -10.78 -15.12 5.62
C GLY A 127 -10.89 -14.07 6.73
N GLY A 128 -11.42 -14.46 7.88
CA GLY A 128 -11.46 -13.62 9.09
C GLY A 128 -12.68 -12.70 9.24
N ALA A 129 -13.48 -12.53 8.19
CA ALA A 129 -14.74 -11.79 8.27
C ALA A 129 -15.81 -12.58 9.06
N GLN A 130 -16.59 -11.87 9.87
CA GLN A 130 -17.72 -12.39 10.64
C GLN A 130 -19.05 -11.82 10.13
N ARG A 131 -19.06 -10.55 9.71
CA ARG A 131 -20.27 -9.81 9.29
C ARG A 131 -20.34 -9.59 7.79
N VAL A 132 -19.20 -9.59 7.10
CA VAL A 132 -19.12 -9.41 5.64
C VAL A 132 -19.06 -10.78 4.94
N SER A 133 -19.90 -10.96 3.92
CA SER A 133 -19.91 -12.19 3.13
C SER A 133 -18.86 -12.14 2.01
N GLY A 134 -18.40 -13.31 1.57
CA GLY A 134 -17.50 -13.40 0.42
C GLY A 134 -18.14 -12.91 -0.88
N GLU A 135 -19.46 -12.97 -1.02
CA GLU A 135 -20.17 -12.47 -2.20
C GLU A 135 -20.17 -10.94 -2.27
N GLU A 136 -20.39 -10.28 -1.14
CA GLU A 136 -20.34 -8.82 -1.03
C GLU A 136 -18.93 -8.30 -1.34
N LEU A 137 -17.91 -8.97 -0.81
CA LEU A 137 -16.51 -8.68 -1.12
C LEU A 137 -16.21 -8.82 -2.62
N ASN A 138 -16.63 -9.94 -3.24
CA ASN A 138 -16.37 -10.18 -4.65
C ASN A 138 -17.10 -9.18 -5.57
N THR A 139 -18.26 -8.68 -5.15
CA THR A 139 -19.00 -7.64 -5.87
C THR A 139 -18.27 -6.30 -5.86
N VAL A 140 -17.64 -5.96 -4.72
CA VAL A 140 -16.87 -4.72 -4.57
C VAL A 140 -15.55 -4.78 -5.34
N ILE A 141 -14.81 -5.89 -5.23
CA ILE A 141 -13.48 -6.02 -5.85
C ILE A 141 -13.57 -6.25 -7.36
N GLY A 142 -14.59 -6.97 -7.84
CA GLY A 142 -14.84 -7.13 -9.29
C GLY A 142 -13.81 -7.98 -10.06
N VAL A 143 -13.01 -8.80 -9.37
CA VAL A 143 -11.92 -9.61 -9.98
C VAL A 143 -12.37 -10.89 -10.70
N ALA A 144 -13.66 -11.22 -10.63
CA ALA A 144 -14.19 -12.45 -11.22
C ALA A 144 -14.10 -12.41 -12.76
N GLY A 145 -13.42 -13.37 -13.35
CA GLY A 145 -13.20 -13.46 -14.79
C GLY A 145 -11.98 -12.70 -15.30
N GLU A 146 -11.23 -12.03 -14.42
CA GLU A 146 -9.99 -11.35 -14.79
C GLU A 146 -8.77 -12.27 -14.76
N SER A 147 -7.76 -11.92 -15.57
CA SER A 147 -6.48 -12.61 -15.55
C SER A 147 -5.66 -12.17 -14.36
N ILE A 148 -5.12 -13.13 -13.59
CA ILE A 148 -4.26 -12.84 -12.42
C ILE A 148 -3.06 -11.95 -12.74
N PHE A 149 -2.60 -11.93 -13.99
CA PHE A 149 -1.47 -11.11 -14.43
C PHE A 149 -1.79 -9.63 -14.55
N SER A 150 -3.08 -9.26 -14.62
CA SER A 150 -3.55 -7.87 -14.72
C SER A 150 -3.96 -7.29 -13.36
N ILE A 151 -4.05 -8.13 -12.33
CA ILE A 151 -4.57 -7.76 -11.02
C ILE A 151 -3.46 -7.11 -10.18
N ASP A 152 -3.72 -5.90 -9.68
CA ASP A 152 -2.86 -5.23 -8.71
C ASP A 152 -3.40 -5.44 -7.27
N PRO A 153 -2.65 -6.13 -6.39
CA PRO A 153 -3.07 -6.29 -5.00
C PRO A 153 -3.24 -4.97 -4.23
N ALA A 154 -2.53 -3.90 -4.62
CA ALA A 154 -2.65 -2.60 -3.97
C ALA A 154 -3.98 -1.89 -4.29
N GLU A 155 -4.51 -2.07 -5.50
CA GLU A 155 -5.83 -1.57 -5.88
C GLU A 155 -6.92 -2.31 -5.11
N ILE A 156 -6.85 -3.64 -5.05
CA ILE A 156 -7.77 -4.47 -4.24
C ILE A 156 -7.78 -4.01 -2.79
N TYR A 157 -6.60 -3.82 -2.18
CA TYR A 157 -6.50 -3.35 -0.81
C TYR A 157 -7.23 -2.00 -0.63
N THR A 158 -7.03 -1.07 -1.55
CA THR A 158 -7.62 0.27 -1.47
C THR A 158 -9.13 0.23 -1.62
N ASP A 159 -9.65 -0.60 -2.53
CA ASP A 159 -11.09 -0.73 -2.75
C ASP A 159 -11.79 -1.41 -1.58
N VAL A 160 -11.17 -2.45 -1.00
CA VAL A 160 -11.67 -3.09 0.23
C VAL A 160 -11.65 -2.12 1.41
N ALA A 161 -10.53 -1.40 1.62
CA ALA A 161 -10.42 -0.44 2.72
C ALA A 161 -11.41 0.72 2.61
N ARG A 162 -11.75 1.15 1.38
CA ARG A 162 -12.73 2.21 1.14
C ARG A 162 -14.17 1.71 1.31
N ALA A 163 -14.46 0.49 0.88
CA ALA A 163 -15.82 -0.06 0.91
C ALA A 163 -16.22 -0.62 2.28
N PHE A 164 -15.24 -1.13 3.05
CA PHE A 164 -15.47 -1.77 4.35
C PHE A 164 -14.66 -1.07 5.47
N PRO A 165 -15.09 0.14 5.89
CA PRO A 165 -14.45 0.88 6.98
C PRO A 165 -14.42 0.13 8.32
N GLU A 166 -15.32 -0.84 8.52
CA GLU A 166 -15.35 -1.74 9.68
C GLU A 166 -14.12 -2.66 9.80
N MET A 167 -13.26 -2.73 8.78
CA MET A 167 -12.04 -3.54 8.82
C MET A 167 -10.90 -2.77 9.50
N SER A 168 -10.34 -3.32 10.58
CA SER A 168 -9.16 -2.77 11.26
C SER A 168 -7.87 -3.04 10.48
N ALA A 169 -7.79 -4.19 9.81
CA ALA A 169 -6.66 -4.62 9.01
C ALA A 169 -7.13 -5.45 7.81
N VAL A 170 -6.48 -5.24 6.67
CA VAL A 170 -6.73 -5.97 5.42
C VAL A 170 -5.40 -6.41 4.85
N THR A 171 -5.27 -7.70 4.53
CA THR A 171 -4.10 -8.28 3.87
C THR A 171 -4.55 -8.99 2.60
N VAL A 172 -3.97 -8.60 1.46
CA VAL A 172 -4.27 -9.18 0.16
C VAL A 172 -3.06 -9.97 -0.32
N GLU A 173 -3.24 -11.26 -0.55
CA GLU A 173 -2.23 -12.12 -1.16
C GLU A 173 -2.72 -12.64 -2.50
N VAL A 174 -1.86 -12.55 -3.52
CA VAL A 174 -2.12 -13.06 -4.86
C VAL A 174 -1.10 -14.16 -5.15
N LYS A 175 -1.58 -15.38 -5.44
CA LYS A 175 -0.78 -16.58 -5.69
C LYS A 175 -1.17 -17.21 -7.02
N LEU A 176 -0.16 -17.57 -7.80
CA LEU A 176 -0.37 -18.33 -9.04
C LEU A 176 -0.89 -19.75 -8.73
N PRO A 177 -1.69 -20.36 -9.62
CA PRO A 177 -2.06 -19.84 -10.94
C PRO A 177 -3.24 -18.86 -10.96
N ALA A 178 -4.19 -18.91 -10.01
CA ALA A 178 -5.39 -18.04 -10.03
C ALA A 178 -6.01 -17.84 -8.64
N VAL A 179 -5.17 -17.71 -7.60
CA VAL A 179 -5.62 -17.67 -6.21
C VAL A 179 -5.45 -16.27 -5.64
N ILE A 180 -6.54 -15.66 -5.20
CA ILE A 180 -6.54 -14.42 -4.41
C ILE A 180 -7.10 -14.75 -3.04
N SER A 181 -6.35 -14.42 -1.99
CA SER A 181 -6.81 -14.55 -0.61
C SER A 181 -6.75 -13.20 0.08
N VAL A 182 -7.91 -12.73 0.52
CA VAL A 182 -8.11 -11.52 1.30
C VAL A 182 -8.36 -11.95 2.74
N THR A 183 -7.40 -11.65 3.62
CA THR A 183 -7.54 -11.87 5.06
C THR A 183 -7.83 -10.55 5.72
N VAL A 184 -8.93 -10.48 6.48
CA VAL A 184 -9.37 -9.27 7.16
C VAL A 184 -9.48 -9.49 8.66
N ASN A 185 -9.36 -8.40 9.41
CA ASN A 185 -9.68 -8.35 10.82
C ASN A 185 -10.78 -7.29 11.06
N GLU A 186 -11.97 -7.73 11.42
CA GLU A 186 -13.10 -6.84 11.70
C GLU A 186 -12.95 -6.14 13.06
N ARG A 187 -13.27 -4.85 13.09
CA ARG A 187 -13.39 -4.07 14.34
C ARG A 187 -14.52 -4.64 15.19
N GLN A 188 -14.29 -4.70 16.50
CA GLN A 188 -15.30 -5.15 17.46
C GLN A 188 -15.94 -3.93 18.11
N PRO A 189 -17.25 -3.71 17.91
CA PRO A 189 -17.93 -2.56 18.49
C PRO A 189 -18.08 -2.75 20.00
N LEU A 190 -17.84 -1.69 20.76
CA LEU A 190 -18.05 -1.63 22.22
C LEU A 190 -19.09 -0.57 22.59
N LEU A 191 -19.17 0.51 21.81
CA LEU A 191 -20.11 1.60 22.03
C LEU A 191 -21.02 1.79 20.80
N SER A 192 -22.25 2.22 21.06
CA SER A 192 -23.17 2.78 20.08
C SER A 192 -23.24 4.29 20.31
N TRP A 193 -22.61 5.05 19.42
CA TRP A 193 -22.56 6.51 19.46
C TRP A 193 -23.70 7.10 18.65
N GLN A 194 -24.60 7.81 19.32
CA GLN A 194 -25.77 8.43 18.72
C GLN A 194 -25.62 9.93 18.69
N ALA A 195 -25.52 10.53 17.50
CA ALA A 195 -25.34 11.96 17.32
C ALA A 195 -26.10 12.43 16.07
N GLU A 196 -26.75 13.58 16.12
CA GLU A 196 -27.52 14.15 14.98
C GLU A 196 -28.53 13.15 14.35
N GLY A 197 -29.09 12.24 15.14
CA GLY A 197 -30.01 11.20 14.66
C GLY A 197 -29.35 10.06 13.87
N LYS A 198 -28.02 10.00 13.82
CA LYS A 198 -27.23 8.91 13.24
C LYS A 198 -26.64 8.04 14.34
N GLU A 199 -26.50 6.75 14.05
CA GLU A 199 -25.83 5.78 14.91
C GLU A 199 -24.52 5.35 14.25
N LEU A 200 -23.43 5.43 15.00
CA LEU A 200 -22.12 4.90 14.66
C LEU A 200 -21.69 3.92 15.74
N TRP A 201 -20.95 2.89 15.38
CA TRP A 201 -20.29 2.03 16.34
C TRP A 201 -18.86 2.48 16.57
N VAL A 202 -18.38 2.30 17.80
CA VAL A 202 -17.02 2.66 18.18
C VAL A 202 -16.31 1.46 18.79
N ASP A 203 -15.07 1.22 18.37
CA ASP A 203 -14.22 0.15 18.89
C ASP A 203 -13.34 0.58 20.07
N ALA A 204 -12.45 -0.31 20.53
CA ALA A 204 -11.54 -0.06 21.66
C ALA A 204 -10.54 1.06 21.38
N GLU A 205 -10.16 1.25 20.12
CA GLU A 205 -9.26 2.32 19.67
C GLU A 205 -10.00 3.66 19.53
N GLY A 206 -11.32 3.67 19.70
CA GLY A 206 -12.13 4.88 19.63
C GLY A 206 -12.42 5.35 18.21
N VAL A 207 -12.24 4.45 17.23
CA VAL A 207 -12.59 4.69 15.82
C VAL A 207 -14.07 4.43 15.63
N ALA A 208 -14.78 5.42 15.10
CA ALA A 208 -16.20 5.30 14.78
C ALA A 208 -16.38 4.80 13.35
N PHE A 209 -17.32 3.87 13.15
CA PHE A 209 -17.63 3.24 11.86
C PHE A 209 -19.13 2.91 11.77
N PRO A 210 -19.69 2.72 10.55
CA PRO A 210 -21.10 2.41 10.38
C PRO A 210 -21.50 1.06 11.01
N PRO A 211 -22.69 0.96 11.61
CA PRO A 211 -23.20 -0.29 12.17
C PRO A 211 -23.52 -1.31 11.08
N ARG A 212 -23.10 -2.56 11.27
CA ARG A 212 -23.39 -3.68 10.35
C ARG A 212 -23.75 -4.95 11.12
N GLY A 213 -24.90 -5.54 10.81
CA GLY A 213 -25.35 -6.76 11.48
C GLY A 213 -25.64 -6.56 12.96
N GLN A 214 -25.28 -7.52 13.81
CA GLN A 214 -25.50 -7.43 15.26
C GLN A 214 -24.21 -6.99 15.99
N GLY A 215 -24.33 -5.94 16.79
CA GLY A 215 -23.24 -5.37 17.60
C GLY A 215 -23.08 -6.03 18.98
N GLY A 216 -24.04 -6.84 19.40
CA GLY A 216 -24.07 -7.42 20.74
C GLY A 216 -24.54 -6.41 21.79
N ASP A 217 -23.97 -6.50 22.99
CA ASP A 217 -24.30 -5.64 24.12
C ASP A 217 -23.41 -4.38 24.13
N LEU A 218 -23.88 -3.31 23.48
CA LEU A 218 -23.15 -2.05 23.31
C LEU A 218 -23.55 -1.02 24.36
N ALA A 219 -22.57 -0.23 24.83
CA ALA A 219 -22.87 0.95 25.64
C ALA A 219 -23.38 2.07 24.73
N VAL A 220 -24.63 2.51 24.94
CA VAL A 220 -25.23 3.59 24.14
C VAL A 220 -24.83 4.94 24.71
N VAL A 221 -24.22 5.80 23.89
CA VAL A 221 -23.80 7.16 24.23
C VAL A 221 -24.54 8.15 23.35
N HIS A 222 -25.30 9.06 23.95
CA HIS A 222 -25.97 10.15 23.25
C HIS A 222 -25.09 11.38 23.22
N SER A 223 -24.60 11.76 22.05
CA SER A 223 -23.83 12.98 21.89
C SER A 223 -24.71 14.17 21.55
N GLN A 224 -24.52 15.26 22.28
CA GLN A 224 -25.10 16.57 21.97
C GLN A 224 -24.17 17.40 21.06
N SER A 225 -22.96 16.91 20.81
CA SER A 225 -21.98 17.53 19.94
C SER A 225 -22.21 17.15 18.48
N PRO A 226 -21.92 18.07 17.54
CA PRO A 226 -21.96 17.73 16.12
C PRO A 226 -20.90 16.68 15.78
N LEU A 227 -21.22 15.83 14.80
CA LEU A 227 -20.26 14.87 14.25
C LEU A 227 -19.17 15.60 13.43
N PRO A 228 -17.92 15.12 13.44
CA PRO A 228 -16.91 15.53 12.46
C PRO A 228 -17.41 15.32 11.03
N GLU A 229 -17.04 16.22 10.10
CA GLU A 229 -17.51 16.19 8.71
C GLU A 229 -17.20 14.86 8.00
N GLU A 230 -16.04 14.26 8.32
CA GLU A 230 -15.62 12.97 7.80
C GLU A 230 -16.62 11.86 8.14
N LEU A 231 -17.13 11.87 9.38
CA LEU A 231 -18.05 10.86 9.91
C LEU A 231 -19.52 11.13 9.55
N LYS A 232 -19.86 12.34 9.10
CA LYS A 232 -21.23 12.66 8.64
C LYS A 232 -21.66 11.83 7.44
N ALA A 233 -20.72 11.39 6.61
CA ALA A 233 -21.04 10.54 5.46
C ALA A 233 -21.47 9.11 5.87
N VAL A 234 -21.17 8.65 7.10
CA VAL A 234 -21.45 7.28 7.60
C VAL A 234 -20.85 6.17 6.70
N THR A 235 -19.90 6.53 5.84
CA THR A 235 -19.23 5.60 4.91
C THR A 235 -17.75 5.45 5.19
N THR A 236 -17.23 6.10 6.24
CA THR A 236 -15.82 6.06 6.61
C THR A 236 -15.67 5.62 8.06
N ALA A 237 -14.52 5.03 8.35
CA ALA A 237 -14.04 4.85 9.71
C ALA A 237 -13.03 5.95 10.02
N ASP A 238 -13.24 6.67 11.12
CA ASP A 238 -12.29 7.68 11.57
C ASP A 238 -12.30 7.79 13.09
N HIS A 239 -11.21 8.29 13.65
CA HIS A 239 -11.03 8.46 15.07
C HIS A 239 -12.03 9.49 15.60
N LEU A 240 -12.96 9.07 16.46
CA LEU A 240 -13.96 9.94 17.07
C LEU A 240 -13.57 10.33 18.50
N ILE A 241 -13.10 9.37 19.29
CA ILE A 241 -12.80 9.54 20.72
C ILE A 241 -11.50 8.85 21.10
N GLN A 242 -10.73 9.37 22.06
CA GLN A 242 -9.48 8.71 22.48
C GLN A 242 -9.75 7.29 23.06
N PRO A 243 -8.83 6.32 22.88
CA PRO A 243 -8.99 4.95 23.39
C PRO A 243 -9.26 4.89 24.90
N GLU A 244 -8.56 5.72 25.68
CA GLU A 244 -8.72 5.83 27.13
C GLU A 244 -10.15 6.24 27.50
N MET A 245 -10.78 7.03 26.63
CA MET A 245 -12.14 7.50 26.79
C MET A 245 -13.17 6.38 26.61
N VAL A 246 -12.92 5.46 25.68
CA VAL A 246 -13.73 4.24 25.52
C VAL A 246 -13.71 3.43 26.80
N THR A 247 -12.52 3.22 27.38
CA THR A 247 -12.39 2.46 28.63
C THR A 247 -13.13 3.12 29.78
N ALA A 248 -13.06 4.45 29.90
CA ALA A 248 -13.77 5.18 30.95
C ALA A 248 -15.30 5.10 30.80
N ILE A 249 -15.83 5.14 29.57
CA ILE A 249 -17.28 4.97 29.33
C ILE A 249 -17.74 3.57 29.76
N LEU A 250 -16.94 2.53 29.44
CA LEU A 250 -17.25 1.16 29.82
C LEU A 250 -17.19 0.95 31.34
N GLU A 251 -16.26 1.60 32.04
CA GLU A 251 -16.22 1.62 33.51
C GLU A 251 -17.43 2.34 34.08
N MET A 252 -17.77 3.52 33.55
CA MET A 252 -18.92 4.29 33.98
C MET A 252 -20.21 3.50 33.82
N ARG A 253 -20.39 2.76 32.71
CA ARG A 253 -21.56 1.93 32.43
C ARG A 253 -21.93 1.01 33.60
N GLY A 254 -20.94 0.49 34.35
CA GLY A 254 -21.18 -0.36 35.53
C GLY A 254 -21.75 0.38 36.75
N HIS A 255 -21.66 1.71 36.76
CA HIS A 255 -22.08 2.59 37.85
C HIS A 255 -23.22 3.55 37.46
N VAL A 256 -23.69 3.51 36.21
CA VAL A 256 -24.80 4.35 35.75
C VAL A 256 -26.09 3.96 36.50
N PRO A 257 -26.82 4.92 37.10
CA PRO A 257 -28.10 4.63 37.75
C PRO A 257 -29.14 4.11 36.74
N GLU A 258 -30.02 3.21 37.19
CA GLU A 258 -31.08 2.67 36.33
C GLU A 258 -31.94 3.79 35.70
N GLY A 259 -32.22 3.66 34.40
CA GLY A 259 -32.98 4.65 33.65
C GLY A 259 -32.20 5.90 33.23
N SER A 260 -30.89 5.94 33.50
CA SER A 260 -30.02 7.03 33.04
C SER A 260 -29.42 6.75 31.67
N ALA A 261 -29.23 7.78 30.86
CA ALA A 261 -28.61 7.69 29.54
C ALA A 261 -27.20 8.28 29.59
N LEU A 262 -26.19 7.60 29.03
CA LEU A 262 -24.85 8.17 28.90
C LEU A 262 -24.87 9.29 27.86
N VAL A 263 -24.24 10.40 28.19
CA VAL A 263 -24.22 11.61 27.37
C VAL A 263 -22.78 12.04 27.13
N TYR A 264 -22.51 12.56 25.94
CA TYR A 264 -21.26 13.26 25.64
C TYR A 264 -21.53 14.65 25.10
N GLU A 265 -20.86 15.63 25.69
CA GLU A 265 -20.82 17.00 25.22
C GLU A 265 -19.37 17.41 25.00
N ASN A 266 -19.09 18.22 23.97
CA ASN A 266 -17.73 18.62 23.68
C ASN A 266 -17.25 19.41 24.90
N ASP A 267 -17.95 20.43 25.37
CA ASP A 267 -17.42 21.31 26.42
C ASP A 267 -17.27 20.62 27.79
N HIS A 268 -18.19 19.72 28.14
CA HIS A 268 -18.23 19.07 29.46
C HIS A 268 -17.70 17.62 29.49
N GLY A 269 -17.47 16.99 28.34
CA GLY A 269 -17.03 15.60 28.24
C GLY A 269 -18.14 14.58 28.52
N PHE A 270 -17.78 13.48 29.18
CA PHE A 270 -18.72 12.38 29.45
C PHE A 270 -19.55 12.62 30.68
N GLY A 271 -20.76 12.11 30.62
CA GLY A 271 -21.76 12.28 31.64
C GLY A 271 -22.87 11.27 31.53
N TRP A 272 -23.87 11.45 32.38
CA TRP A 272 -25.16 10.83 32.18
C TRP A 272 -26.27 11.80 32.54
N GLN A 273 -27.43 11.54 31.93
CA GLN A 273 -28.67 12.19 32.30
C GLN A 273 -29.50 11.22 33.13
N ASP A 274 -29.75 11.60 34.38
CA ASP A 274 -30.59 10.84 35.31
C ASP A 274 -32.08 11.03 34.92
N GLY A 275 -32.91 10.03 35.16
CA GLY A 275 -34.37 10.11 34.97
C GLY A 275 -35.04 11.22 35.80
N ARG A 276 -34.37 11.73 36.84
CA ARG A 276 -34.77 12.91 37.62
C ARG A 276 -34.54 14.26 36.91
N GLY A 277 -33.95 14.24 35.72
CA GLY A 277 -33.60 15.44 34.95
C GLY A 277 -32.22 16.03 35.30
N TRP A 278 -31.44 15.37 36.14
CA TRP A 278 -30.09 15.84 36.50
C TRP A 278 -29.11 15.56 35.38
N GLN A 279 -28.34 16.57 34.99
CA GLN A 279 -27.20 16.40 34.09
C GLN A 279 -25.92 16.27 34.89
N VAL A 280 -25.23 15.14 34.74
CA VAL A 280 -24.00 14.85 35.49
C VAL A 280 -22.84 14.77 34.52
N PHE A 281 -21.77 15.51 34.76
CA PHE A 281 -20.57 15.50 33.91
C PHE A 281 -19.31 15.17 34.72
N PHE A 282 -18.48 14.28 34.17
CA PHE A 282 -17.22 13.80 34.75
C PHE A 282 -15.99 14.36 34.03
N GLY A 283 -16.19 15.10 32.94
CA GLY A 283 -15.12 15.67 32.13
C GLY A 283 -14.67 14.79 30.98
N ARG A 284 -13.71 15.31 30.22
CA ARG A 284 -13.00 14.56 29.17
C ARG A 284 -11.85 13.73 29.71
N ASP A 285 -11.36 14.08 30.89
CA ASP A 285 -10.23 13.42 31.51
C ASP A 285 -10.69 12.16 32.26
N THR A 286 -10.09 11.04 31.91
CA THR A 286 -10.35 9.71 32.48
C THR A 286 -9.56 9.47 33.76
N ASN A 287 -8.64 10.37 34.12
CA ASN A 287 -7.90 10.30 35.36
C ASN A 287 -8.83 10.33 36.58
N ASN A 288 -8.54 9.46 37.55
CA ASN A 288 -9.23 9.36 38.83
C ASN A 288 -10.74 9.15 38.70
N MET A 289 -11.20 8.42 37.67
CA MET A 289 -12.63 8.17 37.45
C MET A 289 -13.32 7.58 38.68
N GLU A 290 -12.70 6.60 39.33
CA GLU A 290 -13.19 6.00 40.58
C GLU A 290 -13.41 7.06 41.68
N MET A 291 -12.46 7.98 41.85
CA MET A 291 -12.57 9.05 42.82
C MET A 291 -13.68 10.05 42.44
N LYS A 292 -13.83 10.37 41.15
CA LYS A 292 -14.94 11.24 40.68
C LYS A 292 -16.30 10.59 40.93
N LEU A 293 -16.43 9.28 40.71
CA LEU A 293 -17.66 8.53 40.99
C LEU A 293 -17.97 8.52 42.49
N GLN A 294 -16.97 8.39 43.35
CA GLN A 294 -17.14 8.47 44.80
C GLN A 294 -17.52 9.88 45.26
N VAL A 295 -16.89 10.93 44.72
CA VAL A 295 -17.26 12.32 45.02
C VAL A 295 -18.69 12.59 44.56
N TYR A 296 -19.08 12.08 43.40
CA TYR A 296 -20.46 12.16 42.91
C TYR A 296 -21.45 11.50 43.87
N SER A 297 -21.21 10.27 44.31
CA SER A 297 -22.15 9.55 45.19
C SER A 297 -22.33 10.25 46.55
N GLU A 298 -21.26 10.80 47.11
CA GLU A 298 -21.30 11.61 48.34
C GLU A 298 -22.05 12.94 48.12
N LEU A 299 -21.84 13.58 46.98
CA LEU A 299 -22.50 14.84 46.63
C LEU A 299 -24.00 14.62 46.44
N VAL A 300 -24.40 13.58 45.72
CA VAL A 300 -25.82 13.19 45.58
C VAL A 300 -26.43 12.89 46.94
N SER A 301 -25.77 12.08 47.77
CA SER A 301 -26.27 11.74 49.12
C SER A 301 -26.44 12.98 50.01
N ARG A 302 -25.62 14.02 49.81
CA ARG A 302 -25.77 15.30 50.51
C ARG A 302 -26.93 16.12 49.95
N LEU A 303 -27.03 16.26 48.63
CA LEU A 303 -28.10 17.03 48.00
C LEU A 303 -29.48 16.44 48.33
N GLU A 304 -29.60 15.11 48.38
CA GLU A 304 -30.82 14.43 48.80
C GLU A 304 -31.19 14.70 50.27
N ARG A 305 -30.20 14.69 51.17
CA ARG A 305 -30.42 15.06 52.59
C ARG A 305 -30.84 16.51 52.78
N ASP A 306 -30.29 17.40 51.95
CA ASP A 306 -30.56 18.83 52.00
C ASP A 306 -31.83 19.20 51.21
N GLY A 307 -32.46 18.24 50.52
CA GLY A 307 -33.68 18.44 49.72
C GLY A 307 -33.48 19.31 48.48
N ILE A 308 -32.25 19.37 47.96
CA ILE A 308 -31.87 20.21 46.81
C ILE A 308 -31.98 19.41 45.52
N THR A 309 -32.67 19.95 44.52
CA THR A 309 -32.80 19.38 43.17
C THR A 309 -31.88 20.12 42.19
N PRO A 310 -30.65 19.63 41.93
CA PRO A 310 -29.76 20.25 40.96
C PRO A 310 -30.28 20.06 39.53
N SER A 311 -30.06 21.04 38.67
CA SER A 311 -30.18 20.87 37.23
C SER A 311 -28.90 20.28 36.62
N LEU A 312 -27.74 20.64 37.17
CA LEU A 312 -26.43 20.18 36.70
C LEU A 312 -25.50 19.87 37.89
N ILE A 313 -24.77 18.77 37.80
CA ILE A 313 -23.70 18.37 38.72
C ILE A 313 -22.44 18.14 37.87
N SER A 314 -21.41 18.95 38.07
CA SER A 314 -20.11 18.76 37.41
C SER A 314 -19.07 18.29 38.43
N VAL A 315 -18.47 17.14 38.12
CA VAL A 315 -17.35 16.52 38.86
C VAL A 315 -16.13 16.41 37.94
N GLU A 316 -16.03 17.30 36.95
CA GLU A 316 -14.91 17.39 36.01
C GLU A 316 -13.57 17.51 36.75
N TYR A 317 -13.57 18.33 37.81
CA TYR A 317 -12.44 18.54 38.71
C TYR A 317 -12.72 17.94 40.08
N VAL A 318 -11.97 16.89 40.44
CA VAL A 318 -12.10 16.17 41.72
C VAL A 318 -12.09 17.10 42.94
N HIS A 319 -11.27 18.17 42.89
CA HIS A 319 -11.09 19.09 44.02
C HIS A 319 -12.07 20.27 44.04
N ALA A 320 -12.87 20.44 42.99
CA ALA A 320 -13.81 21.55 42.87
C ALA A 320 -15.12 21.12 42.19
N PRO A 321 -15.83 20.11 42.74
CA PRO A 321 -17.14 19.76 42.23
C PRO A 321 -18.11 20.92 42.48
N TYR A 322 -18.98 21.18 41.52
CA TYR A 322 -20.01 22.20 41.67
C TYR A 322 -21.33 21.68 41.13
N TYR A 323 -22.42 22.22 41.68
CA TYR A 323 -23.76 21.98 41.18
C TYR A 323 -24.43 23.31 40.85
N ARG A 324 -25.38 23.25 39.93
CA ARG A 324 -26.28 24.37 39.63
C ARG A 324 -27.70 23.94 39.94
N VAL A 325 -28.46 24.85 40.51
CA VAL A 325 -29.91 24.75 40.64
C VAL A 325 -30.52 25.64 39.56
N GLU A 326 -31.66 25.23 39.01
CA GLU A 326 -32.42 26.10 38.11
C GLU A 326 -32.90 27.35 38.89
N PRO A 327 -32.91 28.56 38.29
CA PRO A 327 -33.35 29.79 38.96
C PRO A 327 -34.82 29.78 39.40
#